data_AF-A0A9D1XQT1-F1
#
_entry.id   AF-A0A9D1XQT1-F1
#
_cell.length_a   1.000
_cell.length_b   1.000
_cell.length_c   1.000
_cell.angle_alpha   90.00
_cell.angle_beta   90.00
_cell.angle_gamma   90.00
#
_symmetry.space_group_name_H-M   'P 1'
#
loop_
_entity.id
_entity.type
_entity.pdbx_description
1 polymer ?
#
loop_
_entity_poly.entity_id
_entity_poly.type
_entity_poly.pdbx_seq_one_letter_code
_entity_poly.pdbx_strand_id
1 'polypeptide(L)' 'MLTTLLFTIIIVVISVVLLSIKVLLKKDGRFPNTHIEGNRALRKKGIFCAKTMDRMEMRRKGLYDILNEVKE' A
#
# COMPACT_ATOMS: atom_id res chain seq x y z
N MET A 1 -8.86 20.10 -38.26
CA MET A 1 -7.52 20.00 -37.65
C MET A 1 -7.44 20.78 -36.35
N LEU A 2 -7.67 22.10 -36.34
CA LEU A 2 -7.64 22.87 -35.10
C LEU A 2 -8.80 22.56 -34.14
N THR A 3 -10.02 22.37 -34.68
CA THR A 3 -11.20 21.99 -33.90
C THR A 3 -11.05 20.63 -33.21
N THR A 4 -10.56 19.63 -33.95
CA THR A 4 -10.27 18.29 -33.43
C THR A 4 -9.20 18.34 -32.34
N LEU A 5 -8.13 19.12 -32.53
CA LEU A 5 -7.11 19.32 -31.49
C LEU A 5 -7.69 19.95 -30.22
N LEU A 6 -8.53 20.99 -30.36
CA LEU A 6 -9.18 21.63 -29.23
C LEU A 6 -10.04 20.64 -28.42
N PHE A 7 -10.87 19.84 -29.09
CA PHE A 7 -11.68 18.83 -28.42
C PHE A 7 -10.82 17.76 -27.71
N THR A 8 -9.74 17.29 -28.35
CA THR A 8 -8.86 16.29 -27.73
C THR A 8 -8.19 16.82 -26.45
N ILE A 9 -7.72 18.07 -26.46
CA ILE A 9 -7.10 18.69 -25.29
C ILE A 9 -8.12 18.82 -24.15
N ILE A 10 -9.33 19.28 -24.45
CA ILE A 10 -10.40 19.42 -23.45
C ILE A 10 -10.70 18.07 -22.78
N ILE A 11 -10.83 17.00 -23.57
CA ILE A 11 -11.11 15.66 -23.05
C ILE A 11 -9.97 15.17 -22.14
N VAL A 12 -8.71 15.35 -22.56
CA VAL A 12 -7.55 14.96 -21.76
C VAL A 12 -7.52 15.73 -20.44
N VAL A 13 -7.74 17.05 -20.45
CA VAL A 13 -7.79 17.85 -19.22
C VAL A 13 -8.87 17.36 -18.27
N ILE A 14 -10.09 17.09 -18.78
CA ILE A 14 -11.19 16.56 -17.97
C ILE A 14 -10.80 15.20 -17.36
N SER A 15 -10.19 14.30 -18.13
CA SER A 15 -9.77 12.99 -17.62
C SER A 15 -8.74 13.08 -16.48
N VAL A 16 -7.76 13.99 -16.57
CA VAL A 16 -6.75 14.19 -15.53
C VAL A 16 -7.38 14.76 -14.25
N VAL A 17 -8.33 15.69 -14.40
CA VAL A 17 -9.08 16.27 -13.27
C VAL A 17 -9.91 15.18 -12.57
N LEU A 18 -10.64 14.36 -13.33
CA LEU A 18 -11.44 13.26 -12.78
C LEU A 18 -10.57 12.22 -12.05
N LEU A 19 -9.42 11.84 -12.61
CA LEU A 19 -8.49 10.89 -11.99
C LEU A 19 -7.92 11.44 -10.68
N SER A 20 -7.75 12.77 -10.58
CA SER A 20 -7.14 13.45 -9.44
C SER A 20 -8.16 14.03 -8.45
N ILE A 21 -9.46 13.77 -8.63
CA ILE A 21 -10.54 14.43 -7.87
C ILE A 21 -10.41 14.25 -6.36
N LYS A 22 -9.98 13.06 -5.90
CA LYS A 22 -9.74 12.76 -4.47
C LYS A 22 -8.55 13.51 -3.89
N VAL A 23 -7.56 13.84 -4.72
CA VAL A 23 -6.37 14.61 -4.31
C VAL A 23 -6.71 16.09 -4.26
N LEU A 24 -7.49 16.59 -5.22
CA LEU A 24 -7.86 18.01 -5.33
C LEU A 24 -8.94 18.45 -4.33
N LEU A 25 -9.96 17.61 -4.07
CA LEU A 25 -11.09 17.99 -3.20
C LEU A 25 -10.87 17.71 -1.72
N LYS A 26 -9.90 16.87 -1.36
CA LYS A 26 -9.66 16.50 0.03
C LYS A 26 -8.56 17.38 0.62
N LYS A 27 -8.80 17.97 1.80
CA LYS A 27 -7.85 18.86 2.51
C LYS A 27 -6.48 18.24 2.77
N ASP A 28 -6.41 16.91 2.91
CA ASP A 28 -5.19 16.09 2.96
C ASP A 28 -5.20 15.02 1.86
N GLY A 29 -5.53 15.43 0.63
CA GLY A 29 -5.52 14.58 -0.55
C GLY A 29 -4.12 14.04 -0.80
N ARG A 30 -3.91 12.76 -0.51
CA ARG A 30 -2.69 12.03 -0.88
C ARG A 30 -3.09 10.88 -1.79
N PHE A 31 -2.19 10.50 -2.69
CA PHE A 31 -2.34 9.24 -3.39
C PHE A 31 -2.46 8.10 -2.37
N PRO A 32 -3.38 7.15 -2.57
CA PRO A 32 -3.50 6.01 -1.68
C PRO A 32 -2.16 5.28 -1.62
N ASN A 33 -1.68 5.00 -0.42
CA ASN A 33 -0.51 4.14 -0.25
C ASN A 33 -0.89 2.72 -0.66
N THR A 34 -0.39 2.27 -1.81
CA THR A 34 -0.56 0.90 -2.32
C THR A 34 0.44 -0.09 -1.68
N HIS A 35 1.39 0.42 -0.88
CA HIS A 35 2.30 -0.41 -0.11
C HIS A 35 1.58 -1.13 1.03
N ILE A 36 1.78 -2.45 1.12
CA ILE A 36 1.24 -3.33 2.17
C ILE A 36 1.59 -2.80 3.57
N GLU A 37 2.83 -2.35 3.76
CA GLU A 37 3.36 -1.87 5.04
C GLU A 37 2.69 -0.57 5.52
N GLY A 38 2.27 0.29 4.60
CA GLY A 38 1.56 1.54 4.92
C GLY A 38 0.09 1.34 5.27
N ASN A 39 -0.47 0.15 5.07
CA ASN A 39 -1.88 -0.11 5.28
C ASN A 39 -2.17 -0.50 6.74
N ARG A 40 -2.74 0.44 7.50
CA ARG A 40 -3.15 0.22 8.90
C ARG A 40 -4.10 -0.96 9.08
N ALA A 41 -4.96 -1.25 8.11
CA ALA A 41 -5.89 -2.38 8.18
C ALA A 41 -5.17 -3.74 8.08
N LEU A 42 -4.18 -3.86 7.19
CA LEU A 42 -3.36 -5.08 7.07
C LEU A 42 -2.44 -5.26 8.27
N ARG A 43 -1.87 -4.15 8.77
CA ARG A 43 -1.06 -4.17 10.00
C ARG A 43 -1.85 -4.67 11.22
N LYS A 44 -3.12 -4.26 11.37
CA LYS A 44 -4.01 -4.79 12.42
C LYS A 44 -4.28 -6.29 12.28
N LYS A 45 -4.22 -6.83 11.06
CA LYS A 45 -4.34 -8.28 10.79
C LYS A 45 -3.02 -9.03 10.92
N GLY A 46 -1.92 -8.36 11.28
CA GLY A 46 -0.59 -8.98 11.36
C GLY A 46 0.02 -9.33 9.99
N ILE A 47 -0.50 -8.77 8.90
CA ILE A 47 -0.01 -9.03 7.54
C ILE A 47 1.04 -7.97 7.20
N PHE A 48 2.26 -8.43 6.91
CA PHE A 48 3.40 -7.58 6.53
C PHE A 48 3.96 -8.01 5.17
N CYS A 49 4.96 -7.29 4.64
CA CYS A 49 5.67 -7.76 3.45
C CYS A 49 6.44 -9.06 3.78
N ALA A 50 6.67 -9.90 2.76
CA ALA A 50 7.31 -11.21 2.92
C ALA A 50 8.62 -11.11 3.73
N LYS A 51 9.52 -10.19 3.36
CA LYS A 51 10.79 -9.94 4.06
C LYS A 51 10.63 -9.63 5.55
N THR A 52 9.61 -8.87 5.92
CA THR A 52 9.36 -8.53 7.32
C THR A 52 8.74 -9.71 8.06
N MET A 53 7.86 -10.48 7.41
CA MET A 53 7.33 -11.74 7.95
C MET A 53 8.45 -12.75 8.20
N ASP A 54 9.34 -12.98 7.22
CA ASP A 54 10.48 -13.88 7.35
C ASP A 54 11.37 -13.49 8.53
N ARG A 55 11.68 -12.20 8.67
CA ARG A 55 12.47 -11.69 9.81
C ARG A 55 11.77 -11.92 11.16
N MET A 56 10.44 -11.76 11.21
CA MET A 56 9.68 -11.99 12.44
C MET A 56 9.64 -13.47 12.79
N GLU A 57 9.56 -14.35 11.80
CA GLU A 57 9.59 -15.80 11.98
C GLU A 57 10.95 -16.28 12.46
N MET A 58 12.04 -15.76 11.89
CA MET A 58 13.42 -16.01 12.36
C MET A 58 13.67 -15.58 13.82
N ARG A 59 12.87 -14.66 14.37
CA ARG A 59 12.95 -14.24 15.77
C ARG A 59 12.11 -15.08 16.72
N ARG A 60 11.23 -15.94 16.21
CA ARG A 60 10.47 -16.86 17.06
C ARG A 60 11.37 -18.02 17.45
N LYS A 61 11.24 -18.48 18.70
CA LYS A 61 11.93 -19.68 19.18
C LYS A 61 11.53 -20.87 18.30
N GLY A 62 12.52 -21.60 17.83
CA GLY A 62 12.28 -22.83 17.07
C GLY A 62 11.73 -23.92 17.98
N LEU A 63 11.16 -24.96 17.38
CA LEU A 63 10.69 -26.15 18.12
C LEU A 63 11.82 -26.76 18.97
N TYR A 64 13.05 -26.75 18.45
CA TYR A 64 14.24 -27.26 19.14
C TYR A 64 14.57 -26.47 20.41
N ASP A 65 14.52 -25.14 20.37
CA ASP A 65 14.76 -24.29 21.53
C ASP A 65 13.73 -24.55 22.63
N ILE A 66 12.46 -24.71 22.25
CA ILE A 66 11.36 -25.02 23.18
C ILE A 66 11.55 -26.41 23.80
N LEU A 67 11.93 -27.41 23.01
CA LEU A 67 12.18 -28.78 23.50
C LEU A 67 13.30 -28.84 24.55
N ASN A 68 14.35 -28.03 24.39
CA ASN A 68 15.44 -27.98 25.36
C ASN A 68 15.03 -27.30 26.67
N GLU A 69 14.23 -26.22 26.62
CA GLU A 69 13.70 -25.55 27.81
C GLU A 69 12.74 -26.43 28.64
N VAL A 70 12.05 -27.39 28.02
CA VAL A 70 11.15 -28.33 28.74
C VAL A 70 11.91 -29.53 29.31
N LYS A 71 13.12 -29.79 28.80
CA LYS A 71 13.92 -30.96 29.18
C LYS A 71 14.89 -30.66 30.33
N GLU A 72 15.29 -29.40 30.48
CA GLU A 72 15.94 -28.87 31.70
C GLU A 72 14.94 -28.71 32.84
#